data_AF-A0A1B9DAB4-F1
#
_entry.id   AF-A0A1B9DAB4-F1
#
_cell.length_a   1.000
_cell.length_b   1.000
_cell.length_c   1.000
_cell.angle_alpha   90.00
_cell.angle_beta   90.00
_cell.angle_gamma   90.00
#
_symmetry.space_group_name_H-M   'P 1'
#
loop_
_entity.id
_entity.type
_entity.pdbx_description
1 polymer ?
#
loop_
_entity_poly.entity_id
_entity_poly.type
_entity_poly.pdbx_seq_one_letter_code
_entity_poly.pdbx_strand_id
1 'polypeptide(L)'
;MSDSKVHVYTASREQRLLQLVFFLWAQLPPETQQELAPCIQEQNMGWAIPTWECRDPDDWLTVNELAADLGLTPSAVRNWPSMYGLKPVKGRYRWGDVEEARKQRNLGKLREA
;
A
#
# COMPACT_ATOMS: atom_id res chain seq x y z
N MET A 1 20.02 -28.47 14.44
CA MET A 1 20.36 -27.33 13.57
C MET A 1 19.61 -27.56 12.27
N SER A 2 18.48 -26.87 12.07
CA SER A 2 17.64 -27.06 10.88
C SER A 2 17.75 -25.80 10.01
N ASP A 3 18.23 -26.00 8.79
CA ASP A 3 18.35 -25.00 7.74
C ASP A 3 17.00 -24.36 7.41
N SER A 4 16.85 -23.09 7.78
CA SER A 4 15.75 -22.26 7.29
C SER A 4 16.04 -21.88 5.83
N LYS A 5 15.44 -22.62 4.89
CA LYS A 5 15.39 -22.24 3.47
C LYS A 5 14.65 -20.91 3.35
N VAL A 6 15.39 -19.83 3.11
CA VAL A 6 14.86 -18.52 2.76
C VAL A 6 14.27 -18.62 1.35
N HIS A 7 12.95 -18.73 1.26
CA HIS A 7 12.26 -18.61 -0.01
C HIS A 7 12.27 -17.13 -0.45
N VAL A 8 13.22 -16.77 -1.30
CA VAL A 8 13.24 -15.49 -2.00
C VAL A 8 12.17 -15.56 -3.10
N TYR A 9 10.95 -15.14 -2.78
CA TYR A 9 9.89 -14.99 -3.78
C TYR A 9 10.09 -13.66 -4.51
N THR A 10 10.67 -13.72 -5.69
CA THR A 10 10.75 -12.60 -6.63
C THR A 10 9.34 -12.26 -7.12
N ALA A 11 8.87 -11.04 -6.81
CA ALA A 11 7.63 -10.49 -7.36
C ALA A 11 7.62 -10.65 -8.90
N SER A 12 6.46 -10.98 -9.46
CA SER A 12 6.31 -11.13 -10.91
C SER A 12 6.62 -9.80 -11.61
N ARG A 13 6.98 -9.86 -12.90
CA ARG A 13 7.24 -8.65 -13.70
C ARG A 13 6.05 -7.69 -13.67
N GLU A 14 4.83 -8.22 -13.75
CA GLU A 14 3.59 -7.46 -13.70
C GLU A 14 3.39 -6.75 -12.35
N GLN A 15 3.69 -7.43 -11.25
CA GLN A 15 3.63 -6.82 -9.91
C GLN A 15 4.63 -5.67 -9.77
N ARG A 16 5.84 -5.82 -10.31
CA ARG A 16 6.86 -4.75 -10.30
C ARG A 16 6.45 -3.55 -11.16
N LEU A 17 5.82 -3.81 -12.30
CA LEU A 17 5.28 -2.75 -13.16
C LEU A 17 4.16 -1.99 -12.46
N LEU A 18 3.22 -2.69 -11.81
CA LEU A 18 2.16 -2.05 -11.04
C LEU A 18 2.71 -1.21 -9.88
N GLN A 19 3.69 -1.73 -9.15
CA GLN A 19 4.38 -0.99 -8.09
C GLN A 19 5.06 0.28 -8.63
N LEU A 20 5.68 0.21 -9.80
CA LEU A 20 6.28 1.37 -10.44
C LEU A 20 5.23 2.41 -10.86
N VAL A 21 4.11 1.97 -11.44
CA VAL A 21 2.99 2.86 -11.81
C VAL A 21 2.44 3.58 -10.57
N PHE A 22 2.22 2.86 -9.47
CA PHE A 22 1.75 3.46 -8.21
C PHE A 22 2.78 4.39 -7.59
N PHE A 23 4.06 4.04 -7.66
CA PHE A 23 5.13 4.93 -7.19
C PHE A 23 5.13 6.25 -7.97
N LEU A 24 5.05 6.17 -9.30
CA LEU A 24 5.01 7.36 -10.16
C LEU A 24 3.75 8.21 -9.89
N TRP A 25 2.58 7.59 -9.73
CA TRP A 25 1.35 8.29 -9.34
C TRP A 25 1.53 9.09 -8.05
N ALA A 26 2.09 8.46 -7.02
CA ALA A 26 2.30 9.09 -5.71
C ALA A 26 3.35 10.22 -5.70
N GLN A 27 4.17 10.36 -6.76
CA GLN A 27 5.07 11.50 -6.92
C GLN A 27 4.40 12.71 -7.59
N LEU A 28 3.21 12.52 -8.17
CA LEU A 28 2.47 13.62 -8.78
C LEU A 28 1.87 14.52 -7.70
N PRO A 29 1.84 15.84 -7.91
CA PRO A 29 1.08 16.75 -7.05
C PRO A 29 -0.41 16.37 -7.01
N PRO A 30 -1.12 16.56 -5.88
CA PRO A 30 -2.54 16.23 -5.75
C PRO A 30 -3.42 16.88 -6.84
N GLU A 31 -3.12 18.11 -7.22
CA GLU A 31 -3.80 18.83 -8.29
C GLU A 31 -3.68 18.09 -9.64
N THR A 32 -2.48 17.59 -9.95
CA THR A 32 -2.21 16.83 -11.18
C THR A 32 -2.87 15.45 -11.15
N GLN A 33 -2.93 14.81 -9.98
CA GLN A 33 -3.65 13.54 -9.81
C GLN A 33 -5.15 13.71 -10.06
N GLN A 34 -5.75 14.78 -9.54
CA GLN A 34 -7.18 15.09 -9.76
C GLN A 34 -7.49 15.39 -11.23
N GLU A 35 -6.59 16.07 -11.94
CA GLU A 35 -6.72 16.35 -13.37
C GLU A 35 -6.58 15.08 -14.23
N LEU A 36 -5.64 14.19 -13.88
CA LEU A 36 -5.34 12.99 -14.69
C LEU A 36 -6.26 11.80 -14.40
N ALA A 37 -6.83 11.70 -13.20
CA ALA A 37 -7.65 10.56 -12.80
C ALA A 37 -8.85 10.31 -13.75
N PRO A 38 -9.64 11.32 -14.16
CA PRO A 38 -10.72 11.13 -15.13
C PRO A 38 -10.20 10.61 -16.48
N CYS A 39 -9.10 11.17 -17.00
CA CYS A 39 -8.52 10.75 -18.27
C CYS A 39 -8.04 9.29 -18.24
N ILE A 40 -7.43 8.86 -17.13
CA ILE A 40 -7.00 7.46 -16.96
C ILE A 40 -8.21 6.52 -16.88
N GLN A 41 -9.30 6.94 -16.24
CA GLN A 41 -10.54 6.17 -16.17
C GLN A 41 -11.22 6.05 -17.54
N GLU A 42 -11.31 7.14 -18.31
CA GLU A 42 -11.88 7.16 -19.66
C GLU A 42 -11.14 6.21 -20.63
N GLN A 43 -9.85 6.00 -20.39
CA GLN A 43 -9.03 5.05 -21.16
C GLN A 43 -9.11 3.60 -20.63
N ASN A 44 -10.04 3.29 -19.72
CA ASN A 44 -10.18 1.99 -19.05
C ASN A 44 -8.92 1.54 -18.28
N MET A 45 -8.08 2.50 -17.87
CA MET A 45 -6.84 2.26 -17.12
C MET A 45 -7.01 2.57 -15.62
N GLY A 46 -8.24 2.49 -15.10
CA GLY A 46 -8.53 2.75 -13.68
C GLY A 46 -7.71 1.90 -12.69
N TRP A 47 -7.19 0.74 -13.13
CA TRP A 47 -6.26 -0.09 -12.35
C TRP A 47 -4.91 0.59 -12.07
N ALA A 48 -4.54 1.62 -12.84
CA ALA A 48 -3.31 2.39 -12.67
C ALA A 48 -3.45 3.50 -11.62
N ILE A 49 -4.68 3.85 -11.24
CA ILE A 49 -4.96 4.77 -10.14
C ILE A 49 -4.97 3.96 -8.86
N PRO A 50 -4.14 4.28 -7.87
CA PRO A 50 -4.16 3.58 -6.62
C PRO A 50 -5.49 3.85 -5.90
N THR A 51 -6.33 2.84 -5.77
CA THR A 51 -7.68 2.93 -5.18
C THR A 51 -7.67 3.24 -3.67
N TRP A 52 -6.50 3.27 -3.04
CA TRP A 52 -6.35 3.52 -1.61
C TRP A 52 -6.57 4.98 -1.19
N GLU A 53 -6.58 5.93 -2.13
CA GLU A 53 -6.88 7.35 -1.85
C GLU A 53 -8.39 7.65 -1.73
N CYS A 54 -9.27 6.71 -2.11
CA CYS A 54 -10.73 6.85 -2.00
C CYS A 54 -11.36 6.02 -0.87
N ARG A 55 -10.55 5.44 0.04
CA ARG A 55 -11.08 4.66 1.16
C ARG A 55 -11.50 5.55 2.32
N ASP A 56 -12.65 5.23 2.89
CA ASP A 56 -13.10 5.88 4.12
C ASP A 56 -12.10 5.53 5.24
N PRO A 57 -11.62 6.51 6.03
CA PRO A 57 -10.78 6.23 7.20
C PRO A 57 -11.36 5.19 8.16
N ASP A 58 -12.69 5.02 8.18
CA ASP A 58 -13.41 4.04 8.98
C ASP A 58 -13.54 2.65 8.34
N ASP A 59 -13.04 2.45 7.11
CA ASP A 59 -13.03 1.14 6.46
C ASP A 59 -12.17 0.13 7.24
N TRP A 60 -12.73 -1.06 7.46
CA TRP A 60 -12.05 -2.17 8.13
C TRP A 60 -11.66 -3.27 7.14
N LEU A 61 -10.37 -3.39 6.90
CA LEU A 61 -9.82 -4.23 5.85
C LEU A 61 -9.16 -5.48 6.40
N THR A 62 -9.41 -6.60 5.76
CA THR A 62 -8.65 -7.82 5.99
C THR A 62 -7.22 -7.65 5.51
N VAL A 63 -6.33 -8.50 6.03
CA VAL A 63 -4.93 -8.60 5.57
C VAL A 63 -4.82 -8.73 4.05
N ASN A 64 -5.72 -9.50 3.41
CA ASN A 64 -5.66 -9.76 1.98
C ASN A 64 -6.10 -8.56 1.15
N GLU A 65 -7.17 -7.86 1.57
CA GLU A 65 -7.62 -6.62 0.92
C GLU A 65 -6.55 -5.54 1.06
N LEU A 66 -6.00 -5.36 2.26
CA LEU A 66 -4.93 -4.40 2.51
C LEU A 66 -3.68 -4.70 1.68
N ALA A 67 -3.32 -5.99 1.57
CA ALA A 67 -2.18 -6.41 0.77
C ALA A 67 -2.41 -6.15 -0.74
N ALA A 68 -3.61 -6.44 -1.24
CA ALA A 68 -3.98 -6.18 -2.62
C ALA A 68 -3.94 -4.68 -2.94
N ASP A 69 -4.58 -3.85 -2.11
CA ASP A 69 -4.67 -2.40 -2.32
C ASP A 69 -3.31 -1.71 -2.29
N LEU A 70 -2.40 -2.22 -1.47
CA LEU A 70 -1.07 -1.65 -1.28
C LEU A 70 0.01 -2.30 -2.15
N GLY A 71 -0.35 -3.29 -2.98
CA GLY A 71 0.62 -4.05 -3.77
C GLY A 71 1.66 -4.79 -2.92
N LEU A 72 1.26 -5.24 -1.73
CA LEU A 72 2.07 -5.98 -0.76
C LEU A 72 1.67 -7.45 -0.69
N THR A 73 2.43 -8.25 0.05
CA THR A 73 2.02 -9.63 0.37
C THR A 73 1.23 -9.66 1.67
N PRO A 74 0.27 -10.59 1.84
CA PRO A 74 -0.43 -10.80 3.10
C PRO A 74 0.51 -11.06 4.29
N SER A 75 1.67 -11.66 4.05
CA SER A 75 2.70 -11.89 5.08
C SER A 75 3.39 -10.59 5.51
N ALA A 76 3.67 -9.69 4.57
CA ALA A 76 4.22 -8.37 4.90
C ALA A 76 3.26 -7.60 5.81
N VAL A 77 1.95 -7.62 5.50
CA VAL A 77 0.89 -6.98 6.31
C VAL A 77 0.75 -7.64 7.68
N ARG A 78 0.87 -8.97 7.79
CA ARG A 78 0.80 -9.66 9.09
C ARG A 78 1.87 -9.23 10.10
N ASN A 79 3.01 -8.73 9.62
CA ASN A 79 4.09 -8.24 10.49
C ASN A 79 3.88 -6.79 10.97
N TRP A 80 2.84 -6.11 10.50
CA TRP A 80 2.58 -4.70 10.78
C TRP A 80 2.27 -4.35 12.24
N PRO A 81 1.64 -5.20 13.06
CA PRO A 81 1.48 -4.92 14.49
C PRO A 81 2.81 -4.71 15.22
N SER A 82 3.82 -5.51 14.84
CA SER A 82 5.17 -5.40 15.39
C SER A 82 5.91 -4.19 14.81
N MET A 83 5.81 -3.96 13.50
CA MET A 83 6.60 -2.91 12.83
C MET A 83 6.03 -1.49 13.00
N TYR A 84 4.71 -1.36 13.13
CA TYR A 84 4.01 -0.07 13.10
C TYR A 84 3.13 0.16 14.33
N GLY A 85 3.13 -0.76 15.30
CA GLY A 85 2.27 -0.67 16.48
C GLY A 85 0.78 -0.78 16.18
N LEU A 86 0.40 -1.22 14.97
CA LEU A 86 -1.00 -1.35 14.55
C LEU A 86 -1.71 -2.45 15.34
N LYS A 87 -2.92 -2.17 15.82
CA LYS A 87 -3.73 -3.13 16.59
C LYS A 87 -4.92 -3.59 15.75
N PRO A 88 -4.84 -4.76 15.09
CA PRO A 88 -5.98 -5.25 14.33
C PRO A 88 -7.13 -5.64 15.26
N VAL A 89 -8.35 -5.29 14.87
CA VAL A 89 -9.57 -5.72 15.56
C VAL A 89 -10.20 -6.85 14.76
N LYS A 90 -10.36 -8.01 15.38
CA LYS A 90 -10.87 -9.24 14.71
C LYS A 90 -10.10 -9.58 13.41
N GLY A 91 -8.80 -9.34 13.39
CA GLY A 91 -7.94 -9.61 12.22
C GLY A 91 -8.08 -8.62 11.07
N ARG A 92 -8.74 -7.47 11.30
CA ARG A 92 -8.87 -6.38 10.32
C ARG A 92 -8.17 -5.12 10.81
N TYR A 93 -7.73 -4.31 9.86
CA TYR A 93 -7.07 -3.02 10.10
C TYR A 93 -8.00 -1.90 9.66
N ARG A 94 -8.12 -0.86 10.48
CA ARG A 94 -8.81 0.37 10.09
C ARG A 94 -7.92 1.16 9.14
N TRP A 95 -8.49 1.64 8.05
CA TRP A 95 -7.73 2.34 7.01
C TRP A 95 -7.02 3.59 7.52
N GLY A 96 -7.70 4.42 8.33
CA GLY A 96 -7.09 5.63 8.90
C GLY A 96 -5.85 5.34 9.77
N ASP A 97 -5.83 4.24 10.52
CA ASP A 97 -4.67 3.86 11.33
C ASP A 97 -3.49 3.42 10.44
N VAL A 98 -3.79 2.74 9.33
CA VAL A 98 -2.80 2.34 8.32
C VAL A 98 -2.19 3.55 7.63
N GLU A 99 -2.99 4.55 7.27
CA GLU A 99 -2.50 5.80 6.70
C GLU A 99 -1.59 6.55 7.65
N GLU A 100 -2.00 6.67 8.91
CA GLU A 100 -1.22 7.35 9.95
C GLU A 100 0.15 6.66 10.16
N ALA A 101 0.16 5.33 10.26
CA ALA A 101 1.40 4.56 10.36
C ALA A 101 2.34 4.77 9.16
N ARG A 102 1.79 4.90 7.95
CA ARG A 102 2.59 5.15 6.72
C ARG A 102 3.14 6.58 6.70
N LYS A 103 2.36 7.57 7.13
CA LYS A 103 2.80 8.98 7.23
C LYS A 103 3.94 9.14 8.22
N GLN A 104 3.84 8.54 9.41
CA GLN A 104 4.88 8.59 10.44
C GLN A 104 6.22 8.01 9.96
N ARG A 105 6.19 6.95 9.13
CA ARG A 105 7.41 6.39 8.54
C ARG A 105 8.06 7.29 7.49
N ASN A 106 7.27 7.95 6.64
CA ASN A 106 7.79 8.89 5.65
C ASN A 106 8.41 10.12 6.35
N LEU A 107 7.80 10.59 7.45
CA LEU A 107 8.36 11.62 8.32
C LEU A 107 9.65 11.18 9.03
N GLY A 108 9.73 9.93 9.49
CA GLY A 108 10.95 9.38 10.07
C GLY A 108 12.11 9.33 9.08
N LYS A 109 11.86 8.88 7.84
CA LYS A 109 12.87 8.85 6.78
C LYS A 109 13.32 10.23 6.30
N LEU A 110 12.42 11.23 6.33
CA LEU A 110 12.73 12.62 5.99
C LEU A 110 13.53 13.35 7.09
N ARG A 111 13.49 12.87 8.33
CA ARG A 111 14.29 13.44 9.45
C ARG A 111 15.70 12.87 9.55
N GLU A 112 15.94 11.72 8.93
CA GLU A 112 17.25 11.06 8.86
C GLU A 112 18.02 11.36 7.57
N ALA A 113 17.44 12.12 6.64
CA ALA A 113 18.03 12.60 5.40
C ALA A 113 18.41 14.09 5.51
#